data_AF-A0A4Q3F0K8-F1
#
_entry.id   AF-A0A4Q3F0K8-F1
#
_cell.length_a   1.000
_cell.length_b   1.000
_cell.length_c   1.000
_cell.angle_alpha   90.00
_cell.angle_beta   90.00
_cell.angle_gamma   90.00
#
_symmetry.space_group_name_H-M   'P 1'
#
loop_
_entity.id
_entity.type
_entity.pdbx_description
1 polymer ?
#
loop_
_entity_poly.entity_id
_entity_poly.type
_entity_poly.pdbx_seq_one_letter_code
_entity_poly.pdbx_strand_id
1 'polypeptide(L)'
;MKIHALGEGSFSVDSTKKFVPFDPLTENPQDRKGSIFIHVQPFLLQTKDDLILMDAGLGFKNINGELTLHDNIRKAGFEPEEVTLVLMSHLHNDHTGGLILERNGRMEPAFPDAEHVIQRGEWEFAFSGKSSS
;
A
#
# COMPACT_ATOMS: atom_id res chain seq x y z
N MET A 1 -5.23 22.23 1.21
CA MET A 1 -5.08 20.78 0.99
C MET A 1 -3.73 20.54 0.35
N LYS A 2 -2.96 19.58 0.88
CA LYS A 2 -1.66 19.17 0.36
C LYS A 2 -1.69 17.65 0.13
N ILE A 3 -1.07 17.18 -0.94
CA ILE A 3 -0.99 15.77 -1.28
C ILE A 3 0.47 15.35 -1.19
N HIS A 4 0.73 14.24 -0.52
CA HIS A 4 2.05 13.62 -0.44
C HIS A 4 1.99 12.27 -1.14
N ALA A 5 2.87 12.07 -2.11
CA ALA A 5 3.05 10.77 -2.75
C ALA A 5 3.90 9.89 -1.85
N LEU A 6 3.40 8.71 -1.48
CA LEU A 6 4.06 7.77 -0.56
C LEU A 6 4.67 6.58 -1.32
N GLY A 7 5.44 6.86 -2.37
CA GLY A 7 5.93 5.84 -3.31
C GLY A 7 6.69 4.69 -2.63
N GLU A 8 6.27 3.46 -2.87
CA GLU A 8 6.95 2.25 -2.38
C GLU A 8 8.05 1.76 -3.33
N GLY A 9 8.11 2.34 -4.54
CA GLY A 9 9.15 2.08 -5.52
C GLY A 9 8.60 1.56 -6.84
N SER A 10 9.50 0.93 -7.60
CA SER A 10 9.21 0.32 -8.89
C SER A 10 9.31 -1.19 -8.77
N PHE A 11 8.41 -1.89 -9.46
CA PHE A 11 8.28 -3.33 -9.40
C PHE A 11 8.18 -3.90 -10.81
N SER A 12 8.77 -5.07 -11.00
CA SER A 12 8.47 -5.95 -12.12
C SER A 12 7.39 -6.95 -11.71
N VAL A 13 6.41 -7.18 -12.58
CA VAL A 13 5.33 -8.15 -12.39
C VAL A 13 5.15 -8.97 -13.65
N ASP A 14 5.21 -10.29 -13.53
CA ASP A 14 4.93 -11.23 -14.62
C ASP A 14 3.59 -11.96 -14.39
N SER A 15 3.34 -13.03 -15.16
CA SER A 15 2.14 -13.86 -15.04
C SER A 15 1.90 -14.48 -13.65
N THR A 16 2.90 -14.49 -12.77
CA THR A 16 2.76 -14.95 -11.37
C THR A 16 2.09 -13.91 -10.47
N LYS A 17 1.96 -12.66 -10.93
CA LYS A 17 1.43 -11.50 -10.19
C LYS A 17 2.21 -11.15 -8.92
N LYS A 18 3.45 -11.63 -8.81
CA LYS A 18 4.34 -11.24 -7.72
C LYS A 18 5.02 -9.92 -8.07
N PHE A 19 4.96 -8.99 -7.13
CA PHE A 19 5.66 -7.72 -7.20
C PHE A 19 7.08 -7.94 -6.75
N VAL A 20 8.03 -7.87 -7.69
CA VAL A 20 9.45 -7.99 -7.38
C VAL A 20 10.10 -6.62 -7.55
N PRO A 21 10.78 -6.08 -6.52
CA PRO A 21 11.51 -4.82 -6.64
C PRO A 21 12.38 -4.81 -7.89
N PHE A 22 12.37 -3.66 -8.56
CA PHE A 22 13.16 -3.40 -9.74
C PHE A 22 13.67 -1.97 -9.72
N ASP A 23 15.00 -1.78 -9.76
CA ASP A 23 15.61 -0.47 -9.87
C ASP A 23 16.14 -0.24 -11.30
N PRO A 24 15.51 0.64 -12.11
CA PRO A 24 15.94 0.89 -13.49
C PRO A 24 17.32 1.55 -13.60
N LEU A 25 17.88 2.06 -12.49
CA LEU A 25 19.22 2.66 -12.47
C LEU A 25 20.33 1.61 -12.31
N THR A 26 20.01 0.45 -11.74
CA THR A 26 20.99 -0.59 -11.41
C THR A 26 20.71 -1.94 -12.06
N GLU A 27 19.49 -2.16 -12.56
CA GLU A 27 19.05 -3.42 -13.18
C GLU A 27 18.66 -3.23 -14.67
N ASN A 28 18.82 -4.29 -15.47
CA ASN A 28 18.42 -4.30 -16.88
C ASN A 28 17.01 -4.87 -17.06
N PRO A 29 16.06 -4.13 -17.66
CA PRO A 29 14.71 -4.63 -17.92
C PRO A 29 14.64 -5.96 -18.70
N GLN A 30 15.64 -6.24 -19.55
CA GLN A 30 15.69 -7.48 -20.35
C GLN A 30 15.87 -8.75 -19.51
N ASP A 31 16.32 -8.62 -18.26
CA ASP A 31 16.46 -9.73 -17.32
C ASP A 31 15.10 -10.12 -16.69
N ARG A 32 14.08 -9.26 -16.83
CA ARG A 32 12.70 -9.48 -16.34
C ARG A 32 11.76 -9.82 -17.51
N LYS A 33 12.06 -10.91 -18.23
CA LYS A 33 11.30 -11.30 -19.43
C LYS A 33 9.84 -11.60 -19.12
N GLY A 34 8.94 -11.05 -19.92
CA GLY A 34 7.50 -11.23 -19.74
C GLY A 34 6.92 -10.44 -18.56
N SER A 35 7.72 -9.58 -17.91
CA SER A 35 7.25 -8.68 -16.88
C SER A 35 6.79 -7.34 -17.47
N ILE A 36 5.81 -6.74 -16.83
CA ILE A 36 5.52 -5.30 -16.90
C ILE A 36 6.21 -4.60 -15.73
N PHE A 37 6.50 -3.32 -15.90
CA PHE A 37 7.10 -2.48 -14.87
C PHE A 37 6.09 -1.46 -14.38
N ILE A 38 5.86 -1.42 -13.08
CA ILE A 38 4.81 -0.65 -12.45
C ILE A 38 5.34 0.04 -11.19
N HIS A 39 4.69 1.14 -10.83
CA HIS A 39 4.95 1.86 -9.58
C HIS A 39 3.76 1.69 -8.66
N VAL A 40 4.02 1.37 -7.39
CA VAL A 40 2.99 1.36 -6.35
C VAL A 40 3.15 2.61 -5.50
N GLN A 41 2.09 3.39 -5.42
CA GLN A 41 2.13 4.71 -4.78
C GLN A 41 0.79 5.05 -4.12
N PRO A 42 0.69 4.80 -2.80
CA PRO A 42 -0.34 5.41 -1.97
C PRO A 42 -0.19 6.93 -1.93
N PHE A 43 -1.29 7.62 -1.56
CA PHE A 43 -1.29 9.07 -1.39
C PHE A 43 -1.80 9.46 -0.01
N LEU A 44 -1.12 10.42 0.62
CA LEU A 44 -1.56 11.05 1.86
C LEU A 44 -2.11 12.44 1.57
N LEU A 45 -3.38 12.65 1.89
CA LEU A 45 -4.07 13.91 1.70
C LEU A 45 -4.18 14.60 3.04
N GLN A 46 -3.45 15.71 3.18
CA GLN A 46 -3.54 16.60 4.31
C GLN A 46 -4.59 17.67 4.01
N THR A 47 -5.69 17.63 4.75
CA THR A 47 -6.71 18.68 4.74
C THR A 47 -6.51 19.62 5.93
N LYS A 48 -7.50 20.45 6.26
CA LYS A 48 -7.45 21.28 7.46
C LYS A 48 -7.71 20.45 8.72
N ASP A 49 -8.61 19.49 8.62
CA ASP A 49 -9.18 18.79 9.77
C ASP A 49 -8.84 17.27 9.76
N ASP A 50 -8.41 16.74 8.61
CA ASP A 50 -8.16 15.31 8.39
C ASP A 50 -6.82 15.02 7.71
N LEU A 51 -6.30 13.83 8.02
CA LEU A 51 -5.20 13.18 7.34
C LEU A 51 -5.71 11.88 6.71
N ILE A 52 -5.87 11.90 5.39
CA ILE A 52 -6.56 10.83 4.65
C ILE A 52 -5.53 10.04 3.85
N LEU A 53 -5.47 8.73 4.07
CA LEU A 53 -4.69 7.81 3.27
C LEU A 53 -5.54 7.24 2.13
N MET A 54 -5.06 7.29 0.90
CA MET A 54 -5.65 6.64 -0.26
C MET A 54 -4.82 5.42 -0.64
N ASP A 55 -5.42 4.24 -0.47
CA ASP A 55 -4.78 2.91 -0.55
C ASP A 55 -3.59 2.72 0.42
N ALA A 56 -3.19 1.47 0.66
CA ALA A 56 -2.17 1.09 1.63
C ALA A 56 -1.00 0.29 1.04
N GLY A 57 -0.85 0.26 -0.28
CA GLY A 57 0.33 -0.31 -0.94
C GLY A 57 0.46 -1.83 -0.78
N LEU A 58 1.69 -2.33 -0.97
CA LEU A 58 2.04 -3.76 -1.01
C LEU A 58 2.30 -4.38 0.37
N GLY A 59 2.39 -3.59 1.43
CA GLY A 59 2.70 -4.10 2.77
C GLY A 59 4.17 -4.50 2.95
N PHE A 60 5.07 -3.99 2.10
CA PHE A 60 6.49 -4.27 2.22
C PHE A 60 7.07 -3.66 3.50
N LYS A 61 8.07 -4.35 4.04
CA LYS A 61 8.74 -3.96 5.27
C LYS A 61 10.18 -3.56 4.99
N ASN A 62 10.66 -2.55 5.68
CA ASN A 62 12.06 -2.16 5.71
C ASN A 62 12.91 -3.20 6.46
N ILE A 63 14.23 -2.96 6.54
CA ILE A 63 15.16 -3.86 7.23
C ILE A 63 14.88 -4.01 8.73
N ASN A 64 14.19 -3.05 9.34
CA ASN A 64 13.78 -3.08 10.74
C ASN A 64 12.44 -3.80 10.95
N GLY A 65 11.79 -4.28 9.89
CA GLY A 65 10.49 -4.93 9.95
C GLY A 65 9.29 -3.97 10.01
N GLU A 66 9.50 -2.67 9.82
CA GLU A 66 8.44 -1.65 9.77
C GLU A 66 7.91 -1.50 8.35
N LEU A 67 6.64 -1.16 8.18
CA LEU A 67 6.06 -0.93 6.86
C LEU A 67 6.77 0.23 6.14
N THR A 68 7.15 0.01 4.88
CA THR A 68 7.66 1.06 3.99
C THR A 68 6.69 2.23 3.90
N LEU A 69 5.38 1.94 3.90
CA LEU A 69 4.34 2.96 3.95
C LEU A 69 4.42 3.84 5.21
N HIS A 70 4.64 3.25 6.39
CA HIS A 70 4.77 4.00 7.64
C HIS A 70 6.00 4.91 7.61
N ASP A 71 7.14 4.41 7.10
CA ASP A 71 8.34 5.22 6.90
C ASP A 71 8.07 6.41 5.97
N ASN A 72 7.32 6.18 4.89
CA ASN A 72 6.98 7.23 3.93
C ASN A 72 6.05 8.28 4.53
N ILE A 73 5.09 7.89 5.37
CA ILE A 73 4.23 8.83 6.13
C ILE A 73 5.10 9.69 7.07
N ARG A 74 6.05 9.08 7.79
CA ARG A 74 7.00 9.80 8.66
C ARG A 74 7.89 10.76 7.90
N LYS A 75 8.38 10.38 6.73
CA LYS A 75 9.13 11.29 5.84
C LYS A 75 8.29 12.46 5.34
N ALA A 76 6.97 12.29 5.23
CA ALA A 76 6.04 13.37 4.91
C ALA A 76 5.73 14.30 6.10
N GLY A 77 6.18 13.94 7.31
CA GLY A 77 6.09 14.74 8.53
C GLY A 77 4.91 14.39 9.44
N PHE A 78 4.36 13.18 9.34
CA PHE A 78 3.23 12.70 10.15
C PHE A 78 3.54 11.33 10.74
N GLU A 79 2.82 10.92 11.78
CA GLU A 79 2.79 9.55 12.27
C GLU A 79 1.62 8.77 11.66
N PRO A 80 1.76 7.44 11.45
CA PRO A 80 0.66 6.59 10.98
C PRO A 80 -0.61 6.69 11.84
N GLU A 81 -0.45 6.87 13.15
CA GLU A 81 -1.55 7.04 14.11
C GLU A 81 -2.33 8.35 13.92
N GLU A 82 -1.78 9.33 13.19
CA GLU A 82 -2.50 10.57 12.87
C GLU A 82 -3.46 10.42 11.69
N VAL A 83 -3.43 9.28 10.97
CA VAL A 83 -4.35 9.02 9.85
C VAL A 83 -5.76 8.87 10.39
N THR A 84 -6.66 9.76 9.96
CA THR A 84 -8.07 9.78 10.40
C THR A 84 -8.97 8.94 9.51
N LEU A 85 -8.59 8.76 8.24
CA LEU A 85 -9.38 8.04 7.24
C LEU A 85 -8.46 7.24 6.31
N VAL A 86 -8.81 5.98 6.07
CA VAL A 86 -8.24 5.15 5.00
C VAL A 86 -9.31 4.93 3.94
N LEU A 87 -9.10 5.46 2.75
CA LEU A 87 -9.98 5.31 1.60
C LEU A 87 -9.39 4.30 0.61
N MET A 88 -10.09 3.18 0.42
CA MET A 88 -9.66 2.14 -0.50
C MET A 88 -10.28 2.34 -1.88
N SER A 89 -9.45 2.35 -2.91
CA SER A 89 -9.92 2.37 -4.30
C SER A 89 -10.56 1.03 -4.69
N HIS A 90 -9.90 -0.08 -4.32
CA HIS A 90 -10.35 -1.47 -4.50
C HIS A 90 -9.51 -2.41 -3.62
N LEU A 91 -9.82 -3.71 -3.63
CA LEU A 91 -9.24 -4.69 -2.70
C LEU A 91 -8.18 -5.64 -3.30
N HIS A 92 -7.37 -5.16 -4.24
CA HIS A 92 -6.19 -5.90 -4.69
C HIS A 92 -5.01 -5.78 -3.72
N ASN A 93 -4.10 -6.75 -3.77
CA ASN A 93 -3.01 -6.88 -2.80
C ASN A 93 -2.05 -5.67 -2.80
N ASP A 94 -1.82 -5.06 -3.96
CA ASP A 94 -1.01 -3.85 -4.12
C ASP A 94 -1.67 -2.56 -3.58
N HIS A 95 -2.91 -2.66 -3.12
CA HIS A 95 -3.63 -1.61 -2.44
C HIS A 95 -3.87 -1.96 -0.97
N THR A 96 -4.13 -3.22 -0.64
CA THR A 96 -4.50 -3.65 0.73
C THR A 96 -3.34 -4.10 1.60
N GLY A 97 -2.16 -4.35 1.01
CA GLY A 97 -1.06 -5.05 1.67
C GLY A 97 -0.58 -4.36 2.95
N GLY A 98 -0.61 -3.03 3.01
CA GLY A 98 -0.24 -2.27 4.20
C GLY A 98 -1.36 -2.01 5.21
N LEU A 99 -2.55 -2.61 5.06
CA LEU A 99 -3.66 -2.40 6.01
C LEU A 99 -3.48 -3.13 7.34
N ILE A 100 -2.71 -4.24 7.35
CA ILE A 100 -2.57 -5.12 8.51
C ILE A 100 -1.09 -5.35 8.83
N LEU A 101 -0.78 -5.32 10.10
CA LEU A 101 0.52 -5.64 10.67
C LEU A 101 0.43 -6.91 11.51
N GLU A 102 1.44 -7.76 11.41
CA GLU A 102 1.65 -8.80 12.42
C GLU A 102 2.55 -8.25 13.54
N ARG A 103 2.04 -8.21 14.77
CA ARG A 103 2.77 -7.86 15.99
C ARG A 103 2.60 -8.97 17.01
N ASN A 104 3.70 -9.55 17.50
CA ASN A 104 3.69 -10.64 18.50
C ASN A 104 2.77 -11.82 18.12
N GLY A 105 2.74 -12.21 16.84
CA GLY A 105 1.88 -13.30 16.36
C GLY A 105 0.41 -12.94 16.22
N ARG A 106 0.05 -11.65 16.31
CA ARG A 106 -1.33 -11.16 16.17
C ARG A 106 -1.42 -10.21 14.99
N MET A 107 -2.49 -10.35 14.22
CA MET A 107 -2.84 -9.43 13.14
C MET A 107 -3.56 -8.21 13.74
N GLU A 108 -3.03 -7.03 13.48
CA GLU A 108 -3.50 -5.75 14.01
C GLU A 108 -3.64 -4.74 12.86
N PRO A 109 -4.64 -3.84 12.89
CA PRO A 109 -4.72 -2.75 11.91
C PRO A 109 -3.45 -1.89 11.93
N ALA A 110 -2.94 -1.56 10.74
CA ALA A 110 -1.80 -0.67 10.61
C ALA A 110 -2.15 0.79 10.97
N PHE A 111 -3.43 1.15 10.83
CA PHE A 111 -4.01 2.45 11.12
C PHE A 111 -5.19 2.25 12.09
N PRO A 112 -4.93 2.11 13.40
CA PRO A 112 -5.92 1.67 14.38
C PRO A 112 -7.00 2.72 14.68
N ASP A 113 -6.67 4.01 14.56
CA ASP A 113 -7.57 5.12 14.89
C ASP A 113 -8.34 5.66 13.66
N ALA A 114 -8.02 5.14 12.46
CA ALA A 114 -8.63 5.57 11.22
C ALA A 114 -10.00 4.92 10.98
N GLU A 115 -10.93 5.65 10.38
CA GLU A 115 -12.09 5.04 9.73
C GLU A 115 -11.67 4.42 8.38
N HIS A 116 -12.11 3.19 8.08
CA HIS A 116 -11.78 2.51 6.83
C HIS A 116 -12.99 2.52 5.91
N VAL A 117 -12.88 3.20 4.77
CA VAL A 117 -13.96 3.34 3.79
C VAL A 117 -13.65 2.50 2.57
N ILE A 118 -14.53 1.54 2.29
CA ILE A 118 -14.43 0.61 1.17
C ILE A 118 -15.76 0.66 0.41
N GLN A 119 -15.69 0.62 -0.93
CA GLN A 119 -16.88 0.54 -1.75
C GLN A 119 -17.61 -0.79 -1.50
N ARG A 120 -18.94 -0.74 -1.30
CA ARG A 120 -19.72 -1.92 -0.89
C ARG A 120 -19.61 -3.11 -1.86
N GLY A 121 -19.62 -2.86 -3.16
CA GLY A 121 -19.48 -3.90 -4.18
C GLY A 121 -18.10 -4.57 -4.16
N GLU A 122 -17.02 -3.81 -3.95
CA GLU A 122 -15.68 -4.36 -3.72
C GLU A 122 -15.65 -5.26 -2.48
N TRP A 123 -16.27 -4.81 -1.37
CA TRP A 123 -16.41 -5.60 -0.17
C TRP A 123 -17.19 -6.89 -0.42
N GLU A 124 -18.39 -6.81 -1.01
CA GLU A 124 -19.21 -7.97 -1.33
C GLU A 124 -18.49 -8.95 -2.29
N PHE A 125 -17.72 -8.43 -3.25
CA PHE A 125 -16.93 -9.22 -4.16
C PHE A 125 -15.79 -9.97 -3.44
N ALA A 126 -15.05 -9.30 -2.57
CA ALA A 126 -13.98 -9.92 -1.79
C ALA A 126 -14.48 -11.08 -0.92
N PHE A 127 -15.71 -10.97 -0.39
CA PHE A 127 -16.35 -12.04 0.39
C PHE A 127 -17.02 -13.13 -0.45
N SER A 128 -17.09 -12.97 -1.78
CA SER A 128 -17.74 -13.94 -2.66
C SER A 128 -16.92 -15.23 -2.87
N GLY A 129 -15.65 -15.25 -2.47
CA GLY A 129 -14.72 -16.37 -2.68
C GLY A 129 -14.23 -16.52 -4.13
N LYS A 130 -14.67 -15.65 -5.03
CA LYS A 130 -14.17 -15.57 -6.42
C LYS A 130 -12.97 -14.62 -6.44
N SER A 131 -11.75 -15.15 -6.40
CA SER A 131 -10.56 -14.34 -6.71
C SER A 131 -10.11 -14.57 -8.14
N SER A 132 -10.04 -13.49 -8.93
CA SER A 132 -9.28 -13.45 -10.19
C SER A 132 -7.89 -12.85 -10.01
N SER A 133 -7.58 -12.42 -8.78
CA SER A 133 -6.39 -11.67 -8.37
C SER A 133 -5.41 -12.63 -7.71
#